data_AF-A0A947KKZ3-F1
#
_entry.id   AF-A0A947KKZ3-F1
#
_cell.length_a   1.000
_cell.length_b   1.000
_cell.length_c   1.000
_cell.angle_alpha   90.00
_cell.angle_beta   90.00
_cell.angle_gamma   90.00
#
_symmetry.space_group_name_H-M   'P 1'
#
loop_
_entity.id
_entity.type
_entity.pdbx_description
1 polymer ?
#
loop_
_entity_poly.entity_id
_entity_poly.type
_entity_poly.pdbx_seq_one_letter_code
_entity_poly.pdbx_strand_id
1 'polypeptide(L)'
;MAVKIESEVTDKIEILIKNALETLSIDIAVPVNVERSRRPDHGHFTSNIAMVLAKPLKRAPIAIAEEIVKNIGSIPESIEKIEVRNPGFINFFIAPKTYQTIVSDVLTKQQDFGRSDLGKGAKAQVEFVSANPTGPLTVGHGRQAVLGDSVARILEWNGYNVDREYYYNDAGRQMR
;
A
#
# COMPACT_ATOMS: atom_id res chain seq x y z
N MET A 1 -3.44 4.11 5.20
CA MET A 1 -2.91 4.09 6.58
C MET A 1 -2.53 2.70 7.05
N ALA A 2 -3.38 1.67 6.94
CA ALA A 2 -2.91 0.28 6.98
C ALA A 2 -1.81 0.06 5.91
N VAL A 3 -2.04 0.58 4.69
CA VAL A 3 -1.03 0.70 3.62
C VAL A 3 0.23 1.47 4.05
N LYS A 4 0.13 2.42 4.99
CA LYS A 4 1.27 3.22 5.46
C LYS A 4 2.12 2.43 6.45
N ILE A 5 1.50 1.73 7.40
CA ILE A 5 2.21 0.82 8.30
C ILE A 5 2.85 -0.30 7.49
N GLU A 6 2.12 -0.88 6.53
CA GLU A 6 2.65 -1.92 5.66
C GLU A 6 3.82 -1.41 4.81
N SER A 7 3.74 -0.21 4.22
CA SER A 7 4.85 0.38 3.46
C SER A 7 6.06 0.67 4.34
N GLU A 8 5.86 1.32 5.50
CA GLU A 8 6.95 1.63 6.44
C GLU A 8 7.65 0.36 6.96
N VAL A 9 6.89 -0.72 7.20
CA VAL A 9 7.44 -2.00 7.62
C VAL A 9 8.19 -2.67 6.46
N THR A 10 7.64 -2.64 5.26
CA THR A 10 8.28 -3.19 4.05
C THR A 10 9.62 -2.50 3.78
N ASP A 11 9.65 -1.16 3.82
CA ASP A 11 10.87 -0.36 3.65
C ASP A 11 11.93 -0.72 4.70
N LYS A 12 11.53 -0.87 5.97
CA LYS A 12 12.42 -1.30 7.05
C LYS A 12 13.00 -2.70 6.82
N ILE A 13 12.18 -3.63 6.34
CA ILE A 13 12.63 -5.00 6.03
C ILE A 13 13.62 -4.98 4.86
N GLU A 14 13.35 -4.20 3.81
CA GLU A 14 14.26 -4.06 2.68
C GLU A 14 15.63 -3.51 3.12
N ILE A 15 15.64 -2.47 3.94
CA ILE A 15 16.86 -1.90 4.51
C ILE A 15 17.60 -2.95 5.36
N LEU A 16 16.86 -3.72 6.17
CA LEU A 16 17.43 -4.76 7.02
C LEU A 16 18.17 -5.83 6.19
N ILE A 17 17.54 -6.26 5.09
CA ILE A 17 18.15 -7.22 4.16
C ILE A 17 19.35 -6.59 3.45
N LYS A 18 19.25 -5.36 2.94
CA LYS A 18 20.35 -4.68 2.25
C LYS A 18 21.59 -4.55 3.14
N ASN A 19 21.42 -4.14 4.39
CA ASN A 19 22.52 -4.03 5.37
C ASN A 19 23.18 -5.39 5.66
N ALA A 20 22.39 -6.48 5.71
CA ALA A 20 22.92 -7.83 5.88
C ALA A 20 23.72 -8.29 4.65
N LEU A 21 23.26 -7.95 3.43
CA LEU A 21 23.98 -8.25 2.18
C LEU A 21 25.31 -7.47 2.09
N GLU A 22 25.30 -6.19 2.47
CA GLU A 22 26.51 -5.35 2.56
C GLU A 22 27.55 -5.95 3.51
N THR A 23 27.11 -6.39 4.69
CA THR A 23 27.98 -7.04 5.68
C THR A 23 28.62 -8.32 5.14
N LEU A 24 27.90 -9.04 4.28
CA LEU A 24 28.37 -10.25 3.61
C LEU A 24 29.20 -9.97 2.34
N SER A 25 29.43 -8.70 1.98
CA SER A 25 30.07 -8.30 0.73
C SER A 25 29.39 -8.89 -0.53
N ILE A 26 28.06 -9.07 -0.46
CA ILE A 26 27.24 -9.51 -1.60
C ILE A 26 26.78 -8.28 -2.37
N ASP A 27 26.99 -8.28 -3.69
CA ASP A 27 26.60 -7.17 -4.56
C ASP A 27 25.09 -6.88 -4.49
N ILE A 28 24.75 -5.62 -4.20
CA ILE A 28 23.38 -5.10 -4.01
C ILE A 28 22.72 -4.80 -5.37
N ALA A 29 23.40 -5.02 -6.49
CA ALA A 29 22.79 -4.89 -7.82
C ALA A 29 21.55 -5.79 -8.02
N VAL A 30 21.32 -6.76 -7.14
CA VAL A 30 20.11 -7.57 -7.10
C VAL A 30 18.98 -6.84 -6.34
N PRO A 31 17.81 -6.61 -6.97
CA PRO A 31 16.70 -5.97 -6.30
C PRO A 31 16.20 -6.81 -5.12
N VAL A 32 16.12 -6.19 -3.95
CA VAL A 32 15.50 -6.78 -2.76
C VAL A 32 14.00 -6.55 -2.86
N ASN A 33 13.24 -7.63 -3.04
CA ASN A 33 11.79 -7.59 -3.04
C ASN A 33 11.25 -8.15 -1.72
N VAL A 34 10.31 -7.42 -1.12
CA VAL A 34 9.57 -7.82 0.06
C VAL A 34 8.08 -7.76 -0.27
N GLU A 35 7.39 -8.88 -0.10
CA GLU A 35 5.97 -9.00 -0.44
C GLU A 35 5.16 -9.41 0.78
N ARG A 36 3.87 -9.05 0.78
CA ARG A 36 2.93 -9.55 1.78
C ARG A 36 2.76 -11.06 1.60
N SER A 37 2.89 -11.80 2.69
CA SER A 37 2.66 -13.25 2.66
C SER A 37 1.21 -13.56 2.33
N ARG A 38 1.00 -14.53 1.42
CA ARG A 38 -0.33 -15.06 1.09
C ARG A 38 -0.86 -16.02 2.15
N ARG A 39 0.01 -16.48 3.05
CA ARG A 39 -0.26 -17.51 4.06
C ARG A 39 0.08 -16.98 5.45
N PRO A 40 -0.87 -16.88 6.39
CA PRO A 40 -0.62 -16.34 7.72
C PRO A 40 0.47 -17.10 8.51
N ASP A 41 0.58 -18.42 8.29
CA ASP A 41 1.59 -19.27 8.92
C ASP A 41 3.02 -19.04 8.40
N HIS A 42 3.17 -18.30 7.30
CA HIS A 42 4.46 -17.87 6.74
C HIS A 42 4.82 -16.44 7.16
N GLY A 43 4.18 -15.91 8.20
CA GLY A 43 4.40 -14.54 8.66
C GLY A 43 3.59 -13.52 7.85
N HIS A 44 3.92 -12.24 8.06
CA HIS A 44 3.21 -11.12 7.46
C HIS A 44 3.85 -10.69 6.14
N PHE A 45 5.18 -10.74 6.07
CA PHE A 45 5.98 -10.39 4.89
C PHE A 45 7.01 -11.48 4.59
N THR A 46 7.39 -11.59 3.32
CA THR A 46 8.36 -12.59 2.86
C THR A 46 9.30 -11.98 1.82
N SER A 47 10.54 -12.47 1.78
CA SER A 47 11.50 -12.17 0.72
C SER A 47 12.08 -13.46 0.14
N ASN A 48 12.21 -13.50 -1.18
CA ASN A 48 12.83 -14.60 -1.94
C ASN A 48 14.30 -14.31 -2.33
N ILE A 49 14.92 -13.27 -1.75
CA ILE A 49 16.25 -12.78 -2.15
C ILE A 49 17.30 -13.89 -2.18
N ALA A 50 17.28 -14.83 -1.25
CA ALA A 50 18.23 -15.93 -1.20
C ALA A 50 18.10 -16.88 -2.41
N MET A 51 16.89 -17.04 -2.97
CA MET A 51 16.66 -17.80 -4.20
C MET A 51 17.21 -17.08 -5.42
N VAL A 52 17.09 -15.76 -5.46
CA VAL A 52 17.66 -14.93 -6.54
C VAL A 52 19.19 -15.01 -6.50
N LEU A 53 19.78 -15.02 -5.30
CA LEU A 53 21.23 -15.11 -5.08
C LEU A 53 21.82 -16.52 -5.25
N ALA A 54 21.00 -17.57 -5.27
CA ALA A 54 21.47 -18.95 -5.35
C ALA A 54 22.33 -19.24 -6.59
N LYS A 55 21.90 -18.76 -7.77
CA LYS A 55 22.62 -18.92 -9.03
C LYS A 55 23.97 -18.16 -9.05
N PRO A 56 24.02 -16.84 -8.77
CA PRO A 56 25.29 -16.11 -8.80
C PRO A 56 26.28 -16.59 -7.74
N LEU A 57 25.81 -16.96 -6.54
CA LEU A 57 26.67 -17.43 -5.45
C LEU A 57 27.00 -18.93 -5.53
N LYS A 58 26.36 -19.69 -6.44
CA LYS A 58 26.49 -21.16 -6.58
C LYS A 58 26.29 -21.91 -5.25
N ARG A 59 25.33 -21.46 -4.44
CA ARG A 59 25.03 -21.99 -3.11
C ARG A 59 23.56 -22.34 -2.98
N ALA A 60 23.24 -23.26 -2.07
CA ALA A 60 21.86 -23.62 -1.78
C ALA A 60 21.10 -22.39 -1.23
N PRO A 61 19.88 -22.06 -1.73
CA PRO A 61 19.16 -20.87 -1.28
C PRO A 61 18.87 -20.87 0.22
N ILE A 62 18.59 -22.04 0.80
CA ILE A 62 18.36 -22.17 2.24
C ILE A 62 19.57 -21.71 3.06
N ALA A 63 20.78 -22.10 2.65
CA ALA A 63 22.02 -21.72 3.33
C ALA A 63 22.32 -20.22 3.17
N ILE A 64 21.94 -19.62 2.04
CA ILE A 64 22.05 -18.16 1.82
C ILE A 64 21.05 -17.44 2.73
N ALA A 65 19.81 -17.90 2.83
CA ALA A 65 18.79 -17.30 3.68
C ALA A 65 19.19 -17.32 5.16
N GLU A 66 19.69 -18.46 5.64
CA GLU A 66 20.21 -18.60 7.02
C GLU A 66 21.38 -17.67 7.30
N GLU A 67 22.32 -17.54 6.34
CA GLU A 67 23.45 -16.63 6.48
C GLU A 67 23.03 -15.16 6.49
N ILE A 68 22.08 -14.76 5.62
CA ILE A 68 21.51 -13.41 5.64
C ILE A 68 20.90 -13.12 7.01
N VAL A 69 20.03 -14.01 7.51
CA VAL A 69 19.36 -13.81 8.81
C VAL A 69 20.36 -13.78 9.97
N LYS A 70 21.43 -14.57 9.92
CA LYS A 70 22.50 -14.55 10.92
C LYS A 70 23.29 -13.23 10.95
N ASN A 71 23.35 -12.51 9.82
CA ASN A 71 24.03 -11.23 9.69
C ASN A 71 23.07 -10.03 9.77
N ILE A 72 21.79 -10.28 10.03
CA ILE A 72 20.90 -9.21 10.49
C ILE A 72 21.38 -8.81 11.88
N GLY A 73 21.70 -7.52 12.05
CA GLY A 73 22.12 -6.96 13.32
C GLY A 73 20.96 -6.86 14.32
N SER A 74 20.69 -5.64 14.80
CA SER A 74 19.54 -5.41 15.69
C SER A 74 18.23 -5.63 14.93
N ILE A 75 17.41 -6.58 15.40
CA ILE A 75 16.03 -6.75 14.92
C ILE A 75 15.22 -5.53 15.40
N PRO A 76 14.60 -4.76 14.50
CA PRO A 76 13.75 -3.64 14.87
C PRO A 76 12.59 -4.08 15.76
N GLU A 77 12.18 -3.24 16.70
CA GLU A 77 11.03 -3.49 17.58
C GLU A 77 9.72 -3.82 16.85
N SER A 78 9.60 -3.41 15.58
CA SER A 78 8.44 -3.71 14.76
C SER A 78 8.34 -5.17 14.31
N ILE A 79 9.42 -5.94 14.42
CA ILE A 79 9.53 -7.34 13.99
C ILE A 79 9.60 -8.22 15.25
N GLU A 80 8.66 -9.14 15.39
CA GLU A 80 8.60 -10.12 16.48
C GLU A 80 9.62 -11.24 16.27
N LYS A 81 9.67 -11.79 15.05
CA LYS A 81 10.61 -12.85 14.69
C LYS A 81 10.82 -12.93 13.19
N ILE A 82 11.92 -13.57 12.81
CA ILE A 82 12.29 -13.87 11.43
C ILE A 82 12.48 -15.39 11.33
N GLU A 83 11.85 -16.02 10.34
CA GLU A 83 11.96 -17.45 10.09
C GLU A 83 12.47 -17.70 8.67
N VAL A 84 13.44 -18.60 8.53
CA VAL A 84 13.84 -19.11 7.22
C VAL A 84 13.03 -20.37 6.91
N ARG A 85 12.47 -20.46 5.70
CA ARG A 85 11.72 -21.64 5.25
C ARG A 85 12.17 -22.10 3.88
N ASN A 86 12.04 -23.41 3.64
CA ASN A 86 12.30 -24.00 2.33
C ASN A 86 11.45 -23.35 1.23
N PRO A 87 12.03 -23.14 0.03
CA PRO A 87 13.40 -23.48 -0.38
C PRO A 87 14.46 -22.43 -0.03
N GLY A 88 14.10 -21.33 0.64
CA GLY A 88 14.99 -20.20 0.96
C GLY A 88 14.23 -18.88 1.13
N PHE A 89 12.97 -18.93 1.57
CA PHE A 89 12.20 -17.74 1.91
C PHE A 89 12.63 -17.21 3.27
N ILE A 90 12.77 -15.89 3.39
CA ILE A 90 12.95 -15.19 4.65
C ILE A 90 11.61 -14.57 5.02
N ASN A 91 10.99 -15.07 6.09
CA ASN A 91 9.66 -14.69 6.53
C ASN A 91 9.73 -13.81 7.76
N PHE A 92 8.97 -12.71 7.76
CA PHE A 92 8.98 -11.70 8.81
C PHE A 92 7.63 -11.67 9.52
N PHE A 93 7.67 -11.83 10.83
CA PHE A 93 6.50 -11.73 11.71
C PHE A 93 6.54 -10.36 12.39
N ILE A 94 5.50 -9.56 12.19
CA ILE A 94 5.42 -8.20 12.72
C ILE A 94 4.84 -8.26 14.12
N ALA A 95 5.49 -7.53 15.04
CA ALA A 95 5.05 -7.44 16.42
C ALA A 95 3.64 -6.84 16.48
N PRO A 96 2.70 -7.43 17.27
CA PRO A 96 1.33 -6.92 17.39
C PRO A 96 1.27 -5.43 17.77
N LYS A 97 2.22 -4.98 18.61
CA LYS A 97 2.35 -3.57 19.01
C LYS A 97 2.48 -2.60 17.84
N THR A 98 3.11 -3.03 16.73
CA THR A 98 3.27 -2.22 15.52
C THR A 98 1.92 -1.85 14.93
N TYR A 99 1.00 -2.81 14.82
CA TYR A 99 -0.35 -2.54 14.31
C TYR A 99 -1.21 -1.79 15.32
N GLN A 100 -1.01 -2.03 16.62
CA GLN A 100 -1.77 -1.35 17.68
C GLN A 100 -1.53 0.16 17.71
N THR A 101 -0.41 0.66 17.17
CA THR A 101 -0.17 2.10 16.99
C THR A 101 -1.29 2.80 16.21
N ILE A 102 -2.02 2.07 15.35
CA ILE A 102 -3.15 2.62 14.60
C ILE A 102 -4.27 3.13 15.50
N VAL A 103 -4.46 2.52 16.68
CA VAL A 103 -5.50 2.93 17.63
C VAL A 103 -5.19 4.32 18.16
N SER A 104 -3.93 4.58 18.51
CA SER A 104 -3.48 5.92 18.91
C SER A 104 -3.72 6.92 17.78
N ASP A 105 -3.38 6.56 16.54
CA ASP A 105 -3.62 7.39 15.35
C ASP A 105 -5.11 7.72 15.14
N VAL A 106 -6.01 6.74 15.32
CA VAL A 106 -7.47 6.94 15.25
C VAL A 106 -7.93 7.93 16.33
N LEU A 107 -7.49 7.72 17.58
CA LEU A 107 -7.91 8.55 18.70
C LEU A 107 -7.35 9.99 18.62
N THR A 108 -6.15 10.16 18.06
CA THR A 108 -5.54 11.47 17.85
C THR A 108 -6.17 12.22 16.68
N LYS A 109 -6.37 11.56 15.53
CA LYS A 109 -6.88 12.21 14.30
C LYS A 109 -8.41 12.34 14.28
N GLN A 110 -9.13 11.49 15.00
CA GLN A 110 -10.59 11.51 15.14
C GLN A 110 -11.30 11.62 13.78
N GLN A 111 -12.03 12.71 13.55
CA GLN A 111 -12.76 12.95 12.30
C GLN A 111 -11.83 13.01 11.10
N ASP A 112 -10.59 13.48 11.24
CA ASP A 112 -9.61 13.53 10.16
C ASP A 112 -8.86 12.20 9.96
N PHE A 113 -9.22 11.13 10.69
CA PHE A 113 -8.60 9.83 10.48
C PHE A 113 -8.84 9.33 9.04
N GLY A 114 -7.77 8.89 8.40
CA GLY A 114 -7.78 8.43 7.01
C GLY A 114 -7.61 9.54 5.98
N ARG A 115 -7.64 10.82 6.40
CA ARG A 115 -7.37 11.95 5.53
C ARG A 115 -5.90 11.97 5.10
N SER A 116 -5.63 12.41 3.87
CA SER A 116 -4.27 12.54 3.35
C SER A 116 -4.09 13.82 2.54
N ASP A 117 -2.83 14.17 2.26
CA ASP A 117 -2.46 15.29 1.37
C ASP A 117 -1.81 14.76 0.08
N LEU A 118 -2.31 13.64 -0.45
CA LEU A 118 -1.79 13.05 -1.69
C LEU A 118 -1.98 13.98 -2.89
N GLY A 119 -3.11 14.69 -2.93
CA GLY A 119 -3.45 15.63 -3.99
C GLY A 119 -2.61 16.92 -3.96
N LYS A 120 -2.05 17.30 -2.80
CA LYS A 120 -1.21 18.51 -2.64
C LYS A 120 -1.87 19.78 -3.22
N GLY A 121 -3.19 19.90 -3.07
CA GLY A 121 -3.97 21.01 -3.63
C GLY A 121 -4.19 20.98 -5.15
N ALA A 122 -3.85 19.87 -5.83
CA ALA A 122 -4.16 19.69 -7.24
C ALA A 122 -5.68 19.80 -7.49
N LYS A 123 -6.05 20.41 -8.62
CA LYS A 123 -7.44 20.51 -9.02
C LYS A 123 -7.92 19.17 -9.61
N ALA A 124 -9.13 18.78 -9.28
CA ALA A 124 -9.81 17.66 -9.90
C ALA A 124 -11.25 18.05 -10.25
N GLN A 125 -11.68 17.76 -11.47
CA GLN A 125 -13.07 17.94 -11.88
C GLN A 125 -13.77 16.59 -11.88
N VAL A 126 -14.92 16.52 -11.22
CA VAL A 126 -15.78 15.32 -11.20
C VAL A 126 -17.11 15.70 -11.82
N GLU A 127 -17.31 15.32 -13.08
CA GLU A 127 -18.58 15.47 -13.77
C GLU A 127 -19.45 14.22 -13.55
N PHE A 128 -20.71 14.40 -13.17
CA PHE A 128 -21.63 13.29 -12.97
C PHE A 128 -23.10 13.67 -13.15
N VAL A 129 -23.95 12.65 -13.31
CA VAL A 129 -25.36 12.71 -13.73
C VAL A 129 -25.54 13.17 -15.18
N SER A 130 -25.13 14.40 -15.51
CA SER A 130 -25.17 15.01 -16.86
C SER A 130 -26.37 14.58 -17.72
N ALA A 131 -27.56 14.57 -17.11
CA ALA A 131 -28.75 14.05 -17.74
C ALA A 131 -29.31 15.10 -18.70
N ASN A 132 -29.69 14.66 -19.91
CA ASN A 132 -30.41 15.53 -20.83
C ASN A 132 -31.75 15.97 -20.21
N PRO A 133 -32.16 17.24 -20.41
CA PRO A 133 -33.36 17.79 -19.79
C PRO A 133 -34.66 17.36 -20.47
N THR A 134 -34.81 16.07 -20.77
CA THR A 134 -35.94 15.53 -21.53
C THR A 134 -37.04 14.93 -20.65
N GLY A 135 -36.96 15.11 -19.33
CA GLY A 135 -37.92 14.56 -18.36
C GLY A 135 -37.36 14.52 -16.92
N PRO A 136 -38.13 14.00 -15.96
CA PRO A 136 -37.70 13.89 -14.56
C PRO A 136 -36.52 12.92 -14.42
N LEU A 137 -35.67 13.18 -13.43
CA LEU A 137 -34.59 12.26 -13.06
C LEU A 137 -35.16 10.92 -12.58
N THR A 138 -34.48 9.86 -12.98
CA THR A 138 -34.82 8.46 -12.64
C THR A 138 -33.86 7.91 -11.59
N VAL A 139 -34.17 6.73 -11.05
CA VAL A 139 -33.29 5.99 -10.13
C VAL A 139 -31.88 5.77 -10.70
N GLY A 140 -31.75 5.61 -12.02
CA GLY A 140 -30.45 5.50 -12.69
C GLY A 140 -29.57 6.73 -12.48
N HIS A 141 -30.17 7.92 -12.55
CA HIS A 141 -29.49 9.20 -12.27
C HIS A 141 -29.14 9.33 -10.79
N GLY A 142 -30.00 8.87 -9.89
CA GLY A 142 -29.70 8.82 -8.46
C GLY A 142 -28.45 7.99 -8.14
N ARG A 143 -28.29 6.83 -8.78
CA ARG A 143 -27.05 6.03 -8.66
C ARG A 143 -25.83 6.81 -9.16
N GLN A 144 -25.93 7.51 -10.28
CA GLN A 144 -24.83 8.32 -10.82
C GLN A 144 -24.47 9.47 -9.87
N ALA A 145 -25.47 10.10 -9.26
CA ALA A 145 -25.28 11.14 -8.25
C ALA A 145 -24.50 10.64 -7.04
N VAL A 146 -24.89 9.49 -6.49
CA VAL A 146 -24.20 8.88 -5.34
C VAL A 146 -22.77 8.51 -5.68
N LEU A 147 -22.52 7.90 -6.85
CA LEU A 147 -21.18 7.50 -7.26
C LEU A 147 -20.27 8.72 -7.48
N GLY A 148 -20.74 9.73 -8.23
CA GLY A 148 -19.97 10.94 -8.50
C GLY A 148 -19.64 11.72 -7.24
N ASP A 149 -20.61 11.95 -6.37
CA ASP A 149 -20.37 12.64 -5.10
C ASP A 149 -19.44 11.85 -4.17
N SER A 150 -19.54 10.51 -4.15
CA SER A 150 -18.61 9.69 -3.35
C SER A 150 -17.17 9.81 -3.85
N VAL A 151 -16.95 9.80 -5.16
CA VAL A 151 -15.61 10.00 -5.76
C VAL A 151 -15.08 11.39 -5.42
N ALA A 152 -15.90 12.42 -5.56
CA ALA A 152 -15.52 13.79 -5.23
C ALA A 152 -15.13 13.93 -3.75
N ARG A 153 -15.91 13.36 -2.82
CA ARG A 153 -15.58 13.33 -1.38
C ARG A 153 -14.27 12.61 -1.10
N ILE A 154 -14.02 11.48 -1.77
CA ILE A 154 -12.75 10.74 -1.61
C ILE A 154 -11.57 11.61 -2.08
N LEU A 155 -11.70 12.32 -3.19
CA LEU A 155 -10.65 13.22 -3.69
C LEU A 155 -10.41 14.38 -2.72
N GLU A 156 -11.46 15.05 -2.23
CA GLU A 156 -11.32 16.10 -1.20
C GLU A 156 -10.66 15.58 0.08
N TRP A 157 -11.04 14.37 0.51
CA TRP A 157 -10.45 13.70 1.68
C TRP A 157 -8.96 13.39 1.50
N ASN A 158 -8.47 13.38 0.25
CA ASN A 158 -7.07 13.14 -0.09
C ASN A 158 -6.36 14.40 -0.58
N GLY A 159 -6.88 15.60 -0.27
CA GLY A 159 -6.19 16.87 -0.47
C GLY A 159 -6.30 17.47 -1.87
N TYR A 160 -7.28 17.05 -2.66
CA TYR A 160 -7.60 17.68 -3.94
C TYR A 160 -8.56 18.86 -3.77
N ASN A 161 -8.42 19.87 -4.61
CA ASN A 161 -9.41 20.93 -4.79
C ASN A 161 -10.43 20.48 -5.85
N VAL A 162 -11.62 20.06 -5.41
CA VAL A 162 -12.56 19.37 -6.29
C VAL A 162 -13.68 20.28 -6.78
N ASP A 163 -13.81 20.38 -8.10
CA ASP A 163 -14.96 20.96 -8.77
C ASP A 163 -15.94 19.83 -9.14
N ARG A 164 -17.20 19.96 -8.71
CA ARG A 164 -18.28 19.03 -9.07
C ARG A 164 -19.10 19.65 -10.17
N GLU A 165 -19.22 18.96 -11.30
CA GLU A 165 -19.91 19.48 -12.47
C GLU A 165 -21.10 18.61 -12.87
N TYR A 166 -22.12 19.29 -13.38
CA TYR A 166 -23.27 18.70 -14.03
C TYR A 166 -23.34 19.31 -15.42
N TYR A 167 -23.07 18.52 -16.45
CA TYR A 167 -23.20 19.02 -17.81
C TYR A 167 -24.68 19.07 -18.20
N TYR A 168 -25.14 20.27 -18.51
CA TYR A 168 -26.49 20.54 -18.99
C TYR A 168 -26.45 20.77 -20.49
N ASN A 169 -26.98 19.84 -21.28
CA ASN A 169 -27.01 19.94 -22.73
C ASN A 169 -28.30 20.61 -23.23
N ASP A 170 -28.21 21.89 -23.57
CA ASP A 170 -29.32 22.72 -24.07
C ASP A 170 -29.34 22.89 -25.59
N ALA A 171 -28.33 22.39 -26.31
CA ALA A 171 -28.21 22.52 -27.76
C ALA A 171 -28.99 21.46 -28.57
N GLY A 172 -29.69 20.54 -27.90
CA GLY A 172 -30.38 19.40 -28.54
C GLY A 172 -31.82 19.68 -28.97
N ARG A 173 -32.27 19.07 -30.07
CA ARG A 173 -33.67 19.08 -30.58
C ARG A 173 -34.70 18.42 -29.64
N GLN A 174 -34.25 17.88 -28.51
CA GLN A 174 -35.07 17.19 -27.52
C GLN A 174 -35.55 18.13 -26.40
N MET A 175 -35.10 19.38 -26.38
CA MET A 175 -35.65 20.44 -25.53
C MET A 175 -37.05 20.81 -26.06
N ARG A 176 -38.09 20.65 -25.23
CA ARG A 176 -39.45 21.12 -25.46
C ARG A 176 -39.91 21.92 -24.26
#